data_AF-A0A124F5R7-F1
#
_entry.id   AF-A0A124F5R7-F1
#
_cell.length_a   1.000
_cell.length_b   1.000
_cell.length_c   1.000
_cell.angle_alpha   90.00
_cell.angle_beta   90.00
_cell.angle_gamma   90.00
#
_symmetry.space_group_name_H-M   'P 1'
#
loop_
_entity.id
_entity.type
_entity.pdbx_description
1 polymer ?
#
loop_
_entity_poly.entity_id
_entity_poly.type
_entity_poly.pdbx_seq_one_letter_code
_entity_poly.pdbx_strand_id
1 'polypeptide(L)' 'MLNWSDLTQDWASSYARAKARFPNLRDRDMAFVKKDRKRFEAYLAERHHLTVNEAHEEVEDFLFTESLNRELLRR' A
#
# COMPACT_ATOMS: atom_id res chain seq x y z
N MET A 1 5.17 -11.26 10.65
CA MET A 1 4.87 -10.76 9.29
C MET A 1 3.55 -10.02 9.35
N LEU A 2 3.54 -8.76 8.94
CA LEU A 2 2.33 -7.95 8.95
C LEU A 2 1.39 -8.49 7.87
N ASN A 3 0.20 -8.94 8.27
CA ASN A 3 -0.79 -9.42 7.31
C ASN A 3 -1.48 -8.24 6.65
N TRP A 4 -1.89 -8.38 5.39
CA TRP A 4 -2.67 -7.36 4.69
C TRP A 4 -3.88 -6.90 5.54
N SER A 5 -4.56 -7.83 6.21
CA SER A 5 -5.66 -7.54 7.14
C SER A 5 -5.26 -6.61 8.30
N ASP A 6 -4.03 -6.70 8.78
CA ASP A 6 -3.47 -5.84 9.84
C ASP A 6 -3.17 -4.43 9.31
N LEU A 7 -2.60 -4.33 8.10
CA LEU A 7 -2.44 -3.07 7.38
C LEU A 7 -3.79 -2.40 7.10
N THR A 8 -4.83 -3.19 6.81
CA THR A 8 -6.16 -2.65 6.54
C THR A 8 -6.87 -2.03 7.75
N GLN A 9 -6.38 -2.25 8.98
CA GLN A 9 -6.90 -1.60 10.19
C GLN A 9 -6.59 -0.10 10.18
N ASP A 10 -5.38 0.28 9.79
CA ASP A 10 -4.92 1.68 9.68
C ASP A 10 -4.81 2.14 8.23
N TRP A 11 -5.62 1.55 7.34
CA TRP A 11 -5.55 1.77 5.90
C TRP A 11 -5.58 3.26 5.51
N ALA A 12 -6.27 4.12 6.24
CA ALA A 12 -6.30 5.55 5.95
C ALA A 12 -4.94 6.23 6.15
N SER A 13 -4.23 5.90 7.23
CA SER A 13 -2.89 6.43 7.53
C SER A 13 -1.87 5.87 6.55
N SER A 14 -1.92 4.55 6.30
CA SER A 14 -1.08 3.88 5.31
C SER A 14 -1.33 4.47 3.92
N TYR A 15 -2.58 4.62 3.50
CA TYR A 15 -2.93 5.15 2.19
C TYR A 15 -2.52 6.62 2.02
N ALA A 16 -2.61 7.44 3.07
CA ALA A 16 -2.10 8.82 3.03
C ALA A 16 -0.58 8.85 2.76
N ARG A 17 0.19 7.93 3.37
CA ARG A 17 1.64 7.79 3.11
C ARG A 17 1.92 7.23 1.71
N ALA A 18 1.15 6.22 1.28
CA ALA A 18 1.23 5.71 -0.07
C ALA A 18 0.94 6.82 -1.09
N LYS A 19 -0.07 7.66 -0.86
CA LYS A 19 -0.42 8.81 -1.71
C LYS A 19 0.69 9.86 -1.75
N ALA A 20 1.44 10.02 -0.66
CA ALA A 20 2.62 10.88 -0.64
C ALA A 20 3.78 10.29 -1.49
N ARG A 21 3.94 8.97 -1.53
CA ARG A 21 4.98 8.28 -2.32
C ARG A 21 4.59 8.09 -3.79
N PHE A 22 3.30 7.91 -4.06
CA PHE A 22 2.71 7.65 -5.37
C PHE A 22 1.77 8.80 -5.77
N PRO A 23 2.30 9.85 -6.43
CA PRO A 23 1.52 10.99 -6.89
C PRO A 23 0.66 10.57 -8.09
N ASN A 24 -0.44 9.88 -7.82
CA ASN A 24 -1.57 9.61 -8.72
C ASN A 24 -2.64 8.74 -8.07
N LEU A 25 -2.44 8.17 -6.87
CA LEU A 25 -3.46 7.35 -6.21
C LEU A 25 -4.80 8.11 -6.02
N ARG A 26 -5.92 7.50 -6.45
CA ARG A 26 -7.27 8.07 -6.27
C ARG A 26 -7.93 7.52 -5.02
N ASP A 27 -8.35 8.42 -4.14
CA ASP A 27 -9.06 8.08 -2.90
C ASP A 27 -10.34 7.27 -3.14
N ARG A 28 -10.99 7.40 -4.31
CA ARG A 28 -12.18 6.61 -4.64
C ARG A 28 -11.88 5.11 -4.73
N ASP A 29 -10.68 4.74 -5.19
CA ASP A 29 -10.30 3.35 -5.42
C ASP A 29 -9.71 2.73 -4.15
N MET A 30 -9.40 3.56 -3.14
CA MET A 30 -8.89 3.18 -1.82
C MET A 30 -9.71 2.06 -1.17
N ALA A 31 -11.04 2.14 -1.18
CA ALA A 31 -11.92 1.12 -0.60
C ALA A 31 -11.92 -0.19 -1.40
N PHE A 32 -11.62 -0.11 -2.69
CA PHE A 32 -11.62 -1.23 -3.62
C PHE A 32 -10.31 -2.02 -3.54
N VAL A 33 -9.18 -1.30 -3.50
CA VAL A 33 -7.84 -1.90 -3.38
C VAL A 33 -7.55 -2.40 -1.97
N LYS A 34 -8.20 -1.84 -0.93
CA LYS A 34 -8.15 -2.34 0.46
C LYS A 34 -8.52 -3.83 0.55
N LYS A 35 -9.45 -4.29 -0.30
CA LYS A 35 -9.97 -5.65 -0.24
C LYS A 35 -9.00 -6.72 -0.76
N ASP A 36 -8.07 -6.33 -1.64
CA ASP A 36 -7.25 -7.30 -2.36
C ASP A 36 -5.88 -6.72 -2.67
N ARG A 37 -4.83 -7.30 -2.06
CA ARG A 37 -3.43 -6.89 -2.30
C ARG A 37 -3.08 -6.95 -3.78
N LYS A 38 -3.48 -8.02 -4.48
CA LYS A 38 -3.23 -8.19 -5.92
C LYS A 38 -3.84 -7.09 -6.77
N ARG A 39 -4.99 -6.54 -6.36
CA ARG A 39 -5.61 -5.40 -7.04
C ARG A 39 -4.84 -4.12 -6.80
N PHE A 40 -4.27 -3.93 -5.61
CA PHE A 40 -3.41 -2.78 -5.34
C PHE A 40 -2.13 -2.82 -6.18
N GLU A 41 -1.49 -3.99 -6.28
CA GLU A 41 -0.31 -4.23 -7.12
C GLU A 41 -0.64 -3.97 -8.60
N ALA A 42 -1.72 -4.54 -9.13
CA ALA A 42 -2.15 -4.30 -10.51
C ALA A 42 -2.48 -2.82 -10.77
N TYR A 43 -3.15 -2.16 -9.82
CA TYR A 43 -3.50 -0.75 -9.91
C TYR A 43 -2.28 0.17 -9.91
N LEU A 44 -1.26 -0.15 -9.10
CA LEU A 44 0.03 0.56 -9.13
C LEU A 44 0.74 0.37 -10.47
N ALA A 45 0.81 -0.87 -10.97
CA ALA A 45 1.42 -1.19 -12.26
C ALA A 45 0.77 -0.40 -13.41
N GLU A 46 -0.56 -0.46 -13.52
CA GLU A 46 -1.33 0.25 -14.56
C GLU A 46 -1.16 1.77 -14.46
N ARG A 47 -1.05 2.31 -13.25
CA ARG A 47 -1.10 3.76 -13.04
C ARG A 47 0.26 4.45 -13.05
N HIS A 48 1.31 3.71 -12.72
CA HIS A 48 2.69 4.21 -12.71
C HIS A 48 3.50 3.74 -13.93
N HIS A 49 2.87 3.04 -14.88
CA HIS A 49 3.55 2.43 -16.03
C HIS A 49 4.71 1.51 -15.59
N LEU A 50 4.55 0.87 -14.42
CA LEU A 50 5.51 -0.07 -13.86
C LEU A 50 5.14 -1.49 -14.30
N THR A 51 6.13 -2.37 -14.31
CA THR A 51 5.84 -3.80 -14.45
C THR A 51 5.13 -4.33 -13.20
N VAL A 52 4.37 -5.42 -13.34
CA VAL A 52 3.70 -6.08 -12.20
C VAL A 52 4.70 -6.49 -11.11
N ASN A 53 5.94 -6.79 -11.50
CA ASN A 53 7.01 -7.13 -10.56
C ASN A 53 7.47 -5.92 -9.75
N GLU A 54 7.71 -4.78 -10.40
CA GLU A 54 8.07 -3.53 -9.69
C GLU A 54 6.94 -3.05 -8.79
N ALA A 55 5.69 -3.14 -9.25
CA ALA A 55 4.54 -2.82 -8.40
C ALA A 55 4.42 -3.77 -7.20
N HIS A 56 4.77 -5.05 -7.37
CA HIS A 56 4.83 -6.00 -6.27
C HIS A 56 5.92 -5.61 -5.26
N GLU A 57 7.14 -5.33 -5.73
CA GLU A 57 8.27 -4.92 -4.89
C GLU A 57 7.97 -3.63 -4.11
N GLU A 58 7.38 -2.62 -4.76
CA GLU A 58 6.97 -1.38 -4.09
C GLU A 58 5.87 -1.60 -3.03
N VAL A 59 4.93 -2.52 -3.28
CA VAL A 59 3.90 -2.88 -2.30
C VAL A 59 4.49 -3.64 -1.12
N GLU A 60 5.49 -4.49 -1.36
CA GLU A 60 6.23 -5.18 -0.30
C GLU A 60 7.07 -4.23 0.54
N ASP A 61 7.81 -3.32 -0.09
CA ASP A 61 8.56 -2.25 0.59
C ASP A 61 7.64 -1.37 1.42
N PHE A 62 6.45 -1.07 0.89
CA PHE A 62 5.41 -0.33 1.60
C PHE A 62 4.88 -1.08 2.82
N LEU A 63 4.50 -2.35 2.67
CA LEU A 63 4.05 -3.21 3.77
C LEU A 63 5.12 -3.34 4.86
N PHE A 64 6.38 -3.47 4.45
CA PHE A 64 7.52 -3.54 5.35
C PHE A 64 7.71 -2.23 6.12
N THR A 65 7.71 -1.09 5.42
CA THR A 65 7.81 0.25 6.00
C THR A 65 6.68 0.53 7.00
N GLU A 66 5.45 0.11 6.68
CA GLU A 66 4.30 0.27 7.58
C GLU A 66 4.42 -0.61 8.82
N SER A 67 4.99 -1.82 8.68
CA SER A 67 5.30 -2.68 9.83
C SER A 67 6.35 -2.09 10.76
N LEU A 68 7.40 -1.49 10.19
CA LEU A 68 8.41 -0.74 10.94
C LEU A 68 7.79 0.47 11.64
N ASN A 69 6.92 1.22 10.95
CA ASN A 69 6.26 2.38 11.54
C ASN A 69 5.35 1.98 12.70
N ARG A 70 4.58 0.89 12.59
CA ARG A 70 3.74 0.38 13.69
C ARG A 70 4.58 -0.04 14.89
N GLU A 71 5.75 -0.62 14.67
CA GLU A 71 6.69 -0.97 15.74
C GLU A 71 7.30 0.28 16.40
N LEU A 72 7.68 1.28 15.61
CA LEU A 72 8.22 2.55 16.10
C LEU A 72 7.19 3.37 16.89
N LEU A 73 5.92 3.37 16.47
CA LEU A 73 4.81 4.05 17.18
C LEU A 73 4.41 3.35 18.48
N ARG A 74 4.84 2.10 18.71
CA ARG A 74 4.57 1.34 19.94
C ARG A 74 5.61 1.54 21.04
N ARG A 75 6.60 2.41 20.83
CA ARG A 75 7.71 2.66 21.75
C ARG A 75 7.59 4.02 22.42
#